data_AF-A0A382ZN94-F1
#
_entry.id   AF-A0A382ZN94-F1
#
_cell.length_a   1.000
_cell.length_b   1.000
_cell.length_c   1.000
_cell.angle_alpha   90.00
_cell.angle_beta   90.00
_cell.angle_gamma   90.00
#
_symmetry.space_group_name_H-M   'P 1'
#
loop_
_entity.id
_entity.type
_entity.pdbx_description
1 polymer ?
#
loop_
_entity_poly.entity_id
_entity_poly.type
_entity_poly.pdbx_seq_one_letter_code
_entity_poly.pdbx_strand_id
1 'polypeptide(L)' 'MLEPNLATAIEEWWDWLRHEKRASEHTISSYGHDLNGFFKFIAGH' A
#
# COMPACT_ATOMS: atom_id res chain seq x y z
N MET A 1 13.61 7.15 -4.48
CA MET A 1 12.25 7.72 -4.68
C MET A 1 11.41 6.60 -5.26
N LEU A 2 10.24 6.28 -4.68
CA LEU A 2 9.32 5.34 -5.30
C LEU A 2 8.89 5.93 -6.64
N GLU A 3 8.90 5.13 -7.70
CA GLU A 3 8.41 5.55 -9.02
C GLU A 3 7.05 6.23 -8.87
N PRO A 4 6.81 7.42 -9.46
CA PRO A 4 5.57 8.18 -9.25
C PRO A 4 4.30 7.36 -9.47
N ASN A 5 4.35 6.45 -10.44
CA ASN A 5 3.23 5.55 -10.79
C ASN A 5 2.91 4.54 -9.67
N LEU A 6 3.89 4.15 -8.86
CA LEU A 6 3.71 3.20 -7.77
C LEU A 6 2.97 3.83 -6.58
N ALA A 7 3.29 5.08 -6.25
CA ALA A 7 2.59 5.79 -5.18
C ALA A 7 1.10 5.96 -5.52
N THR A 8 0.79 6.39 -6.75
CA THR A 8 -0.59 6.51 -7.24
C THR A 8 -1.32 5.17 -7.22
N ALA A 9 -0.69 4.08 -7.66
CA ALA A 9 -1.31 2.75 -7.64
C ALA A 9 -1.64 2.27 -6.20
N ILE A 10 -0.81 2.61 -5.22
CA ILE A 10 -1.06 2.29 -3.80
C ILE A 10 -2.24 3.10 -3.26
N GLU A 11 -2.32 4.39 -3.59
CA GLU A 11 -3.43 5.26 -3.20
C GLU A 11 -4.76 4.77 -3.79
N GLU A 12 -4.80 4.48 -5.10
CA GLU A 12 -5.97 3.91 -5.77
C GLU A 12 -6.40 2.58 -5.13
N TRP A 13 -5.44 1.73 -4.75
CA TRP A 13 -5.71 0.47 -4.08
C TRP A 13 -6.27 0.67 -2.67
N TRP A 14 -5.76 1.63 -1.90
CA TRP A 14 -6.29 1.96 -0.58
C TRP A 14 -7.71 2.50 -0.65
N ASP A 15 -7.99 3.36 -1.62
CA ASP A 15 -9.35 3.86 -1.85
C ASP A 15 -10.29 2.71 -2.22
N TRP A 16 -9.84 1.79 -3.08
CA TRP A 16 -10.60 0.58 -3.42
C TRP A 16 -10.90 -0.29 -2.18
N LEU A 17 -9.92 -0.46 -1.29
CA LEU A 17 -10.10 -1.21 -0.05
C LEU A 17 -11.10 -0.52 0.88
N ARG A 18 -11.05 0.81 0.98
CA ARG A 18 -11.90 1.60 1.86
C ARG A 18 -13.35 1.63 1.38
N HIS A 19 -13.58 1.88 0.10
CA HIS A 19 -14.92 2.18 -0.40
C HIS A 19 -15.65 0.93 -0.91
N GLU A 20 -14.96 0.02 -1.57
CA GLU A 20 -15.55 -1.13 -2.25
C GLU A 20 -15.49 -2.36 -1.35
N LYS A 21 -14.34 -2.61 -0.72
CA LYS A 21 -14.20 -3.72 0.24
C LYS A 21 -14.64 -3.36 1.66
N ARG A 22 -14.83 -2.06 1.96
CA ARG A 22 -15.19 -1.56 3.30
C ARG A 22 -14.22 -2.08 4.37
N ALA A 23 -12.95 -2.24 3.99
CA ALA A 23 -11.89 -2.64 4.91
C ALA A 23 -11.75 -1.58 6.00
N SER A 24 -11.46 -2.01 7.22
CA SER A 24 -11.22 -1.06 8.32
C SER A 24 -9.94 -0.28 8.08
N GLU A 25 -9.87 0.96 8.60
CA GLU A 25 -8.63 1.75 8.58
C GLU A 25 -7.43 1.01 9.21
N HIS A 26 -7.69 0.18 10.23
CA HIS A 26 -6.66 -0.66 10.83
C HIS A 26 -6.12 -1.69 9.83
N THR A 27 -6.99 -2.32 9.03
CA THR A 27 -6.59 -3.28 7.98
C THR A 27 -5.78 -2.59 6.89
N ILE A 28 -6.21 -1.41 6.43
CA ILE A 28 -5.50 -0.64 5.39
C ILE A 28 -4.11 -0.23 5.89
N SER A 29 -4.01 0.21 7.15
CA SER A 29 -2.73 0.56 7.79
C SER A 29 -1.77 -0.64 7.86
N SER A 30 -2.26 -1.83 8.24
CA SER A 30 -1.46 -3.06 8.23
C SER A 30 -0.92 -3.39 6.85
N TYR A 31 -1.73 -3.26 5.79
CA TYR A 31 -1.25 -3.44 4.42
C TYR A 31 -0.16 -2.43 4.04
N GLY A 32 -0.28 -1.16 4.48
CA GLY A 32 0.77 -0.16 4.30
C GLY A 32 2.09 -0.56 4.98
N HIS A 33 2.02 -1.12 6.18
CA HIS A 33 3.20 -1.64 6.89
C HIS A 33 3.84 -2.82 6.15
N ASP A 34 3.03 -3.75 5.64
CA ASP A 34 3.50 -4.91 4.87
C ASP A 34 4.19 -4.49 3.57
N LEU A 35 3.59 -3.56 2.81
CA LEU A 35 4.19 -3.01 1.59
C LEU A 35 5.54 -2.34 1.87
N ASN A 36 5.65 -1.56 2.95
CA ASN A 36 6.91 -0.96 3.35
C ASN A 36 7.98 -2.02 3.68
N GLY A 37 7.60 -3.10 4.36
CA GLY A 37 8.48 -4.25 4.60
C GLY A 37 8.95 -4.91 3.31
N PHE A 38 8.01 -5.16 2.39
CA PHE A 38 8.29 -5.75 1.08
C PHE A 38 9.23 -4.87 0.23
N PHE A 39 8.96 -3.56 0.13
CA PHE A 39 9.80 -2.65 -0.63
C PHE A 39 11.22 -2.52 -0.06
N LYS A 40 11.35 -2.51 1.28
CA LYS A 40 12.67 -2.56 1.93
C LYS A 40 13.42 -3.86 1.61
N PHE A 41 12.72 -4.99 1.60
CA PHE A 41 13.31 -6.28 1.27
C PHE A 41 13.84 -6.30 -0.17
N ILE A 42 13.02 -5.92 -1.15
CA ILE A 42 13.45 -5.96 -2.57
C ILE A 42 14.49 -4.88 -2.91
N ALA A 43 14.49 -3.73 -2.23
CA ALA A 43 15.49 -2.68 -2.47
C ALA A 43 16.88 -3.02 -1.91
N GLY A 44 16.97 -4.07 -1.06
CA GLY A 44 18.22 -4.59 -0.50
C GLY A 44 18.76 -5.83 -1.22
N HIS A 45 18.25 -6.19 -2.40
CA HIS A 45 18.73 -7.26 -3.29
C HIS A 45 18.93 -6.71 -4.71
#